data_AF-A0A8K0G8X2-F1
#
_entry.id   AF-A0A8K0G8X2-F1
#
_cell.length_a   1.000
_cell.length_b   1.000
_cell.length_c   1.000
_cell.angle_alpha   90.00
_cell.angle_beta   90.00
_cell.angle_gamma   90.00
#
_symmetry.space_group_name_H-M   'P 1'
#
loop_
_entity.id
_entity.type
_entity.pdbx_description
1 polymer ?
#
loop_
_entity_poly.entity_id
_entity_poly.type
_entity_poly.pdbx_seq_one_letter_code
_entity_poly.pdbx_strand_id
1 'polypeptide(L)'
;MIQEEKYFWEVGSAEASELREPDGLPLEGGTMAVSPDGNTTTSTLSFTPTSSDHGLTLSCRASNQMVPHSEMRDTWMLRVLYPPKVTLTLGHGLDANDIKEAVDVYFECHLVANPWVCNKVDFITLMFADSF
;
A
#
# COMPACT_ATOMS: atom_id res chain seq x y z
N MET A 1 -4.62 12.26 -1.68
CA MET A 1 -3.31 12.70 -2.21
C MET A 1 -2.30 11.68 -1.75
N ILE A 2 -1.58 11.05 -2.68
CA ILE A 2 -0.51 10.12 -2.35
C ILE A 2 0.74 10.97 -2.11
N GLN A 3 1.32 10.88 -0.93
CA GLN A 3 2.57 11.58 -0.58
C GLN A 3 3.73 10.59 -0.69
N GLU A 4 4.83 11.03 -1.28
CA GLU A 4 6.10 10.31 -1.19
C GLU A 4 6.55 10.35 0.28
N GLU A 5 6.76 9.19 0.89
CA GLU A 5 7.27 9.08 2.26
C GLU A 5 8.72 8.61 2.22
N LYS A 6 9.55 9.28 3.03
CA LYS A 6 10.96 8.92 3.19
C LYS A 6 11.15 8.22 4.51
N TYR A 7 11.67 7.00 4.45
CA TYR A 7 11.98 6.20 5.62
C TYR A 7 13.50 6.23 5.84
N PHE A 8 13.91 6.75 6.99
CA PHE A 8 15.32 6.89 7.39
C PHE A 8 15.61 5.93 8.53
N TRP A 9 16.72 5.22 8.45
CA TRP A 9 17.22 4.41 9.55
C TRP A 9 18.75 4.49 9.61
N GLU A 10 19.27 4.51 10.83
CA GLU A 10 20.70 4.60 11.11
C GLU A 10 21.11 3.40 11.95
N VAL A 11 22.20 2.75 11.55
CA VAL A 11 22.89 1.76 12.39
C VAL A 11 24.35 2.13 12.53
N GLY A 12 24.85 1.97 13.75
CA GLY A 12 26.28 1.93 13.99
C GLY A 12 26.89 0.70 13.33
N SER A 13 28.00 0.90 12.62
CA SER A 13 28.95 -0.13 12.16
C SER A 13 28.32 -1.41 11.59
N ALA A 14 27.38 -1.29 10.63
CA ALA A 14 26.78 -2.45 9.96
C ALA A 14 26.68 -2.23 8.44
N GLU A 15 27.12 -3.22 7.68
CA GLU A 15 26.97 -3.26 6.23
C GLU A 15 25.55 -3.74 5.86
N ALA A 16 24.97 -3.17 4.81
CA ALA A 16 23.71 -3.56 4.16
C ALA A 16 22.43 -3.51 5.02
N SER A 17 21.78 -2.34 4.96
CA SER A 17 20.31 -2.22 4.84
C SER A 17 19.80 -3.04 3.67
N GLU A 18 18.90 -3.97 3.93
CA GLU A 18 17.97 -4.42 2.91
C GLU A 18 16.56 -4.07 3.36
N LEU A 19 15.88 -3.26 2.55
CA LEU A 19 14.47 -2.95 2.74
C LEU A 19 13.68 -3.91 1.88
N ARG A 20 13.03 -4.86 2.56
CA ARG A 20 12.25 -5.91 1.90
C ARG A 20 10.75 -5.58 1.97
N GLU A 21 10.07 -5.81 0.86
CA GLU A 21 8.61 -5.89 0.78
C GLU A 21 8.03 -6.96 1.72
N PRO A 22 6.71 -6.97 1.95
CA PRO A 22 6.01 -7.99 2.74
C PRO A 22 6.30 -9.43 2.27
N ASP A 23 6.61 -9.61 0.99
CA ASP A 23 6.93 -10.90 0.37
C ASP A 23 8.44 -11.20 0.30
N GLY A 24 9.28 -10.35 0.90
CA GLY A 24 10.74 -10.54 0.94
C GLY A 24 11.50 -10.01 -0.27
N LEU A 25 10.83 -9.29 -1.19
CA LEU A 25 11.45 -8.72 -2.38
C LEU A 25 12.28 -7.46 -2.03
N PRO A 26 13.52 -7.31 -2.52
CA PRO A 26 14.28 -6.08 -2.32
C PRO A 26 13.62 -4.90 -3.06
N LEU A 27 13.44 -3.78 -2.35
CA LEU A 27 12.86 -2.57 -2.92
C LEU A 27 13.89 -1.79 -3.77
N GLU A 28 13.50 -1.43 -5.00
CA GLU A 28 14.29 -0.50 -5.83
C GLU A 28 14.20 0.93 -5.28
N GLY A 29 15.32 1.67 -5.34
CA GLY A 29 15.39 3.07 -4.89
C GLY A 29 15.99 3.28 -3.49
N GLY A 30 16.45 2.22 -2.83
CA GLY A 30 17.26 2.33 -1.61
C GLY A 30 18.66 2.90 -1.90
N THR A 31 19.09 3.85 -1.07
CA THR A 31 20.47 4.37 -1.07
C THR A 31 21.13 4.13 0.28
N MET A 32 22.46 3.99 0.26
CA MET A 32 23.28 3.76 1.44
C MET A 32 24.40 4.79 1.50
N ALA A 33 24.69 5.29 2.69
CA ALA A 33 25.81 6.18 2.96
C ALA A 33 26.54 5.73 4.23
N VAL A 34 27.86 5.87 4.24
CA VAL A 34 28.70 5.60 5.41
C VAL A 34 29.28 6.93 5.90
N SER A 35 29.30 7.13 7.21
CA SER A 35 29.91 8.33 7.80
C SER A 35 31.41 8.41 7.49
N PRO A 36 32.01 9.61 7.44
CA PRO A 36 33.45 9.76 7.18
C PRO A 36 34.33 9.01 8.19
N ASP A 37 33.84 8.85 9.42
CA ASP A 37 34.51 8.13 10.50
C ASP A 37 34.36 6.60 10.39
N GLY A 38 33.58 6.10 9.42
CA GLY A 38 33.33 4.67 9.18
C GLY A 38 32.47 3.97 10.23
N ASN A 39 31.98 4.71 11.24
CA ASN A 39 31.29 4.15 12.40
C ASN A 39 29.77 4.07 12.24
N THR A 40 29.19 4.77 11.25
CA THR A 40 27.73 4.82 11.06
C THR A 40 27.40 4.55 9.60
N THR A 41 26.45 3.66 9.37
CA THR A 41 25.87 3.41 8.05
C THR A 41 24.40 3.82 8.11
N THR A 42 24.04 4.74 7.23
CA THR A 42 22.69 5.24 7.07
C THR A 42 22.13 4.70 5.78
N SER A 43 20.91 4.20 5.80
CA SER A 43 20.20 3.93 4.57
C SER A 43 18.86 4.60 4.51
N THR A 44 18.54 5.03 3.29
CA THR A 44 17.39 5.83 2.98
C THR A 44 16.64 5.16 1.85
N LEU A 45 15.34 4.97 2.04
CA LEU A 45 14.43 4.52 0.99
C LEU A 45 13.41 5.60 0.72
N SER A 46 13.31 5.93 -0.57
CA SER A 46 12.21 6.70 -1.11
C SER A 46 11.20 5.73 -1.69
N PHE A 47 9.98 5.75 -1.17
CA PHE A 47 8.88 4.91 -1.62
C PHE A 47 7.62 5.76 -1.78
N THR A 48 6.90 5.55 -2.89
CA THR A 48 5.60 6.22 -3.12
C THR A 48 4.48 5.20 -2.92
N PRO A 49 3.84 5.17 -1.73
CA PRO A 49 2.82 4.19 -1.40
C PRO A 49 1.55 4.31 -2.24
N THR A 50 0.91 3.20 -2.55
CA THR A 50 -0.41 3.13 -3.18
C THR A 50 -1.48 2.63 -2.21
N SER A 51 -2.76 2.71 -2.58
CA SER A 51 -3.85 2.20 -1.74
C SER A 51 -3.74 0.69 -1.46
N SER A 52 -3.12 -0.06 -2.38
CA SER A 52 -2.90 -1.49 -2.26
C SER A 52 -1.82 -1.83 -1.23
N ASP A 53 -0.96 -0.85 -0.90
CA ASP A 53 0.13 -1.03 0.05
C ASP A 53 -0.31 -0.80 1.51
N HIS A 54 -1.57 -0.42 1.73
CA HIS A 54 -2.10 -0.26 3.08
C HIS A 54 -2.14 -1.60 3.82
N GLY A 55 -1.55 -1.64 5.02
CA GLY A 55 -1.49 -2.85 5.85
C GLY A 55 -0.30 -3.76 5.50
N LEU A 56 0.46 -3.45 4.46
CA LEU A 56 1.72 -4.10 4.17
C LEU A 56 2.77 -3.77 5.24
N THR A 57 3.71 -4.70 5.46
CA THR A 57 4.83 -4.53 6.40
C THR A 57 6.12 -4.23 5.66
N LEU A 58 6.74 -3.10 5.99
CA LEU A 58 8.06 -2.71 5.54
C LEU A 58 9.08 -3.18 6.57
N SER A 59 10.14 -3.88 6.13
CA SER A 59 11.19 -4.37 7.04
C SER A 59 12.55 -3.87 6.61
N CYS A 60 13.29 -3.27 7.55
CA CYS A 60 14.70 -2.98 7.39
C CYS A 60 15.52 -4.04 8.11
N ARG A 61 16.50 -4.63 7.43
CA ARG A 61 17.45 -5.58 8.02
C ARG A 61 18.87 -5.06 7.85
N ALA A 62 19.67 -5.19 8.91
CA ALA A 62 21.10 -4.88 8.94
C ALA A 62 21.89 -6.08 9.43
N SER A 63 23.07 -6.31 8.88
CA SER A 63 23.95 -7.40 9.32
C SER A 63 25.42 -7.06 9.16
N ASN A 64 26.23 -7.28 10.19
CA ASN A 64 27.68 -7.11 10.10
C ASN A 64 28.31 -8.47 9.77
N GLN A 65 28.96 -8.56 8.61
CA GLN A 65 29.59 -9.81 8.14
C GLN A 65 30.72 -10.29 9.06
N MET A 66 31.34 -9.40 9.84
CA MET A 66 32.44 -9.70 10.75
C MET A 66 31.96 -10.23 12.11
N VAL A 67 30.67 -10.07 12.44
CA VAL A 67 30.08 -10.50 13.71
C VAL A 67 28.98 -11.53 13.42
N PRO A 68 29.21 -12.82 13.70
CA PRO A 68 28.18 -13.83 13.47
C PRO A 68 26.95 -13.55 14.34
N HIS A 69 25.75 -13.69 13.76
CA HIS A 69 24.46 -13.42 14.41
C HIS A 69 24.21 -11.96 14.82
N SER A 70 24.87 -10.99 14.18
CA SER A 70 24.64 -9.56 14.46
C SER A 70 23.43 -8.97 13.72
N GLU A 71 22.50 -9.81 13.28
CA GLU A 71 21.39 -9.36 12.47
C GLU A 71 20.41 -8.55 13.31
N MET A 72 20.08 -7.36 12.83
CA MET A 72 19.08 -6.50 13.44
C MET A 72 17.97 -6.25 12.43
N ARG A 73 16.72 -6.23 12.91
CA ARG A 73 15.55 -6.02 12.06
C ARG A 73 14.58 -5.08 12.75
N ASP A 74 14.13 -4.08 12.00
CA ASP A 74 13.00 -3.24 12.37
C ASP A 74 11.88 -3.37 11.34
N THR A 75 10.65 -3.16 11.77
CA THR A 75 9.44 -3.36 10.95
C THR A 75 8.39 -2.30 11.20
N TRP A 76 7.79 -1.80 10.13
CA TRP A 76 6.71 -0.82 10.17
C TRP A 76 5.52 -1.31 9.36
N MET A 77 4.31 -1.16 9.91
CA MET A 77 3.08 -1.41 9.16
C MET A 77 2.66 -0.12 8.44
N LEU A 78 2.53 -0.19 7.11
CA LEU A 78 2.23 0.96 6.27
C LEU A 78 0.77 1.42 6.47
N ARG A 79 0.61 2.67 6.91
CA ARG A 79 -0.70 3.29 7.11
C ARG A 79 -1.02 4.31 6.02
N VAL A 80 -1.21 3.80 4.80
CA VAL A 80 -1.51 4.63 3.63
C VAL A 80 -2.95 5.16 3.67
N LEU A 81 -3.11 6.48 3.66
CA LEU A 81 -4.43 7.13 3.56
C LEU A 81 -4.82 7.31 2.09
N TYR A 82 -6.05 6.92 1.75
CA TYR A 82 -6.55 7.01 0.38
C TYR A 82 -8.05 7.27 0.34
N PRO A 83 -8.54 8.01 -0.68
CA PRO A 83 -9.95 8.30 -0.82
C PRO A 83 -10.75 7.01 -1.11
N PRO A 84 -12.06 6.99 -0.81
CA PRO A 84 -12.90 5.84 -1.10
C PRO A 84 -12.92 5.49 -2.58
N LYS A 85 -12.76 4.20 -2.89
CA LYS A 85 -12.98 3.62 -4.21
C LYS A 85 -14.24 2.78 -4.15
N VAL A 86 -15.16 3.03 -5.08
CA VAL A 86 -16.44 2.33 -5.20
C VAL A 86 -16.40 1.49 -6.47
N THR A 87 -16.80 0.23 -6.35
CA THR A 87 -17.00 -0.67 -7.49
C THR A 87 -18.39 -1.28 -7.38
N LEU A 88 -19.14 -1.24 -8.48
CA LEU A 88 -20.46 -1.85 -8.58
C LEU A 88 -20.34 -3.14 -9.37
N THR A 89 -20.87 -4.21 -8.82
CA THR A 89 -20.91 -5.53 -9.45
C THR A 89 -22.35 -5.97 -9.57
N LEU A 90 -22.66 -6.76 -10.60
CA LEU A 90 -23.99 -7.34 -10.72
C LEU A 90 -24.21 -8.29 -9.53
N GLY A 91 -25.40 -8.24 -8.94
CA GLY A 91 -25.74 -9.06 -7.78
C GLY A 91 -25.50 -10.55 -8.00
N HIS A 92 -25.10 -11.25 -6.94
CA HIS A 92 -24.77 -12.66 -7.03
C HIS A 92 -25.89 -13.50 -7.67
N GLY A 93 -25.55 -14.24 -8.74
CA GLY A 93 -26.48 -15.11 -9.47
C GLY A 93 -27.16 -14.45 -10.67
N LEU A 94 -26.87 -13.18 -10.97
CA LEU A 94 -27.24 -12.55 -12.23
C LEU A 94 -26.11 -12.73 -13.25
N ASP A 95 -26.44 -13.14 -14.48
CA ASP A 95 -25.52 -13.14 -15.61
C ASP A 95 -25.78 -11.88 -16.45
N ALA A 96 -24.73 -11.10 -16.68
CA ALA A 96 -24.79 -9.88 -17.50
C ALA A 96 -25.28 -10.15 -18.94
N ASN A 97 -25.13 -11.38 -19.44
CA ASN A 97 -25.53 -11.76 -20.79
C ASN A 97 -26.97 -12.30 -20.89
N ASP A 98 -27.63 -12.63 -19.76
CA ASP A 98 -29.00 -13.17 -19.72
C ASP A 98 -29.94 -12.25 -18.93
N ILE A 99 -29.73 -10.94 -19.03
CA ILE A 99 -30.65 -9.93 -18.47
C ILE A 99 -31.80 -9.74 -19.46
N LYS A 100 -33.04 -9.81 -18.95
CA LYS A 100 -34.27 -9.67 -19.75
C LYS A 100 -35.05 -8.43 -19.33
N GLU A 101 -35.75 -7.82 -20.29
CA GLU A 101 -36.67 -6.72 -20.01
C GLU A 101 -37.75 -7.13 -19.00
N ALA A 102 -38.22 -6.16 -18.21
CA ALA A 102 -39.21 -6.35 -17.13
C ALA A 102 -38.75 -7.24 -15.96
N VAL A 103 -37.44 -7.41 -15.76
CA VAL A 103 -36.85 -8.06 -14.59
C VAL A 103 -35.98 -7.07 -13.82
N ASP A 104 -36.15 -7.04 -12.49
CA ASP A 104 -35.34 -6.21 -11.61
C ASP A 104 -33.92 -6.78 -11.47
N VAL A 105 -32.91 -5.92 -11.66
CA VAL A 105 -31.51 -6.22 -11.34
C VAL A 105 -31.08 -5.42 -10.13
N TYR A 106 -30.19 -6.00 -9.35
CA TYR A 106 -29.57 -5.32 -8.22
C TYR A 106 -28.05 -5.36 -8.37
N PHE A 107 -27.41 -4.35 -7.80
CA PHE A 107 -25.96 -4.20 -7.82
C PHE A 107 -25.41 -4.30 -6.40
N GLU A 108 -24.31 -5.03 -6.26
CA GLU A 108 -23.52 -5.05 -5.05
C GLU A 108 -22.51 -3.90 -5.09
N CYS A 109 -22.41 -3.17 -3.98
CA CYS A 109 -21.49 -2.05 -3.83
C CYS A 109 -20.30 -2.50 -2.99
N HIS A 110 -19.13 -2.62 -3.62
CA HIS A 110 -17.87 -2.83 -2.93
C HIS A 110 -17.17 -1.48 -2.78
N LEU A 111 -17.07 -1.02 -1.54
CA LEU A 111 -16.37 0.20 -1.15
C LEU A 111 -15.04 -0.22 -0.50
N VAL A 112 -13.95 0.51 -0.76
CA VAL A 112 -12.68 0.40 -0.02
C VAL A 112 -12.13 1.81 0.26
N ALA A 113 -11.77 2.13 1.50
CA ALA A 113 -11.25 3.45 1.89
C ALA A 113 -10.44 3.38 3.19
N ASN A 114 -9.48 4.30 3.34
CA ASN A 114 -8.78 4.52 4.60
C ASN A 114 -8.57 6.02 4.87
N PRO A 115 -9.20 6.61 5.90
CA PRO A 115 -10.04 5.96 6.90
C PRO A 115 -11.39 5.48 6.34
N TRP A 116 -12.06 4.61 7.08
CA TRP A 116 -13.32 4.03 6.64
C TRP A 116 -14.44 5.07 6.63
N VAL A 117 -15.23 5.13 5.54
CA VAL A 117 -16.35 6.06 5.41
C VAL A 117 -17.66 5.30 5.38
N CYS A 118 -18.59 5.65 6.28
CA CYS A 118 -19.91 5.04 6.36
C CYS A 118 -21.05 6.02 6.05
N ASN A 119 -20.73 7.28 5.75
CA ASN A 119 -21.72 8.34 5.61
C ASN A 119 -22.09 8.47 4.13
N LYS A 120 -23.29 7.99 3.78
CA LYS A 120 -23.97 8.14 2.49
C LYS A 120 -23.09 7.89 1.25
N VAL A 121 -23.18 6.66 0.75
CA VAL A 121 -23.11 6.48 -0.71
C VAL A 121 -24.35 7.23 -1.24
N ASP A 122 -24.19 8.51 -1.56
CA ASP A 122 -25.16 9.17 -2.42
C ASP A 122 -25.04 8.42 -3.73
N PHE A 123 -26.01 7.52 -3.97
CA PHE A 123 -26.25 6.99 -5.29
C PHE A 123 -26.47 8.24 -6.14
N ILE A 124 -25.41 8.69 -6.82
CA ILE A 124 -25.55 9.69 -7.87
C ILE A 124 -26.62 9.08 -8.74
N THR A 125 -27.74 9.78 -8.73
CA THR A 125 -28.84 9.69 -9.65
C THR A 125 -28.28 9.42 -11.04
N LEU A 126 -28.10 8.15 -11.38
CA LEU A 126 -28.29 7.63 -12.71
C LEU A 126 -29.81 7.43 -12.86
N MET A 127 -30.59 8.49 -12.57
CA MET A 127 -31.69 8.76 -13.48
C MET A 127 -30.96 9.18 -14.73
N PHE A 128 -30.96 8.26 -15.70
CA PHE A 128 -31.10 8.59 -17.09
C PHE A 128 -31.06 10.10 -17.32
N ALA A 129 -29.95 10.60 -17.85
CA ALA A 129 -30.06 11.68 -18.81
C ALA A 129 -30.81 11.09 -20.02
N ASP A 130 -32.10 10.79 -19.84
CA ASP A 130 -33.01 10.53 -20.94
C ASP A 130 -33.05 11.84 -21.70
N SER A 131 -32.51 11.72 -22.90
CA SER A 131 -32.62 12.69 -23.96
C SER A 131 -34.10 13.06 -24.14
N PHE A 132 -34.43 14.34 -23.92
CA PHE A 132 -35.32 15.12 -24.77
C PHE A 132 -34.97 16.61 -24.67
#